data_AF-A0A3M1HB50-F1
#
_entry.id   AF-A0A3M1HB50-F1
#
_cell.length_a   1.000
_cell.length_b   1.000
_cell.length_c   1.000
_cell.angle_alpha   90.00
_cell.angle_beta   90.00
_cell.angle_gamma   90.00
#
_symmetry.space_group_name_H-M   'P 1'
#
loop_
_entity.id
_entity.type
_entity.pdbx_description
1 polymer ?
#
loop_
_entity_poly.entity_id
_entity_poly.type
_entity_poly.pdbx_seq_one_letter_code
_entity_poly.pdbx_strand_id
1 'polypeptide(L)' 'MTKKNSKYEKARMVSARAFQLAVNAPPEVSVSPSDEPLDVATKEYYEDKLPLKVVHKKKR' A
#
# COMPACT_ATOMS: atom_id res chain seq x y z
N MET A 1 5.98 -8.73 -13.33
CA MET A 1 6.09 -7.64 -14.34
C MET A 1 6.09 -6.32 -13.59
N THR A 2 7.26 -5.74 -13.36
CA THR A 2 7.45 -4.56 -12.49
C THR A 2 6.91 -3.30 -13.17
N LYS A 3 5.63 -2.98 -12.92
CA LYS A 3 5.15 -1.61 -13.19
C LYS A 3 5.92 -0.68 -12.26
N LYS A 4 6.85 0.09 -12.82
CA LYS A 4 7.51 1.21 -12.11
C LYS A 4 6.44 2.23 -11.77
N ASN A 5 5.81 2.09 -10.61
CA ASN A 5 4.99 3.13 -10.02
C ASN A 5 5.88 4.37 -9.86
N SER A 6 5.38 5.55 -10.25
CA SER A 6 6.04 6.82 -9.97
C SER A 6 6.25 6.97 -8.46
N LYS A 7 7.27 7.75 -8.04
CA LYS A 7 7.50 8.04 -6.61
C LYS A 7 6.24 8.57 -5.91
N TYR A 8 5.40 9.30 -6.64
CA TYR A 8 4.12 9.83 -6.15
C TYR A 8 3.05 8.74 -5.99
N GLU A 9 2.98 7.80 -6.94
CA GLU A 9 2.02 6.70 -6.89
C GLU A 9 2.35 5.75 -5.77
N LYS A 10 3.63 5.39 -5.62
CA LYS A 10 4.11 4.59 -4.48
C LYS A 10 3.76 5.26 -3.16
N ALA A 11 4.09 6.55 -3.00
CA ALA A 11 3.76 7.29 -1.78
C ALA A 11 2.24 7.31 -1.51
N ARG A 12 1.42 7.48 -2.55
CA ARG A 12 -0.04 7.50 -2.42
C ARG A 12 -0.62 6.14 -2.05
N MET A 13 -0.12 5.05 -2.64
CA MET A 13 -0.56 3.69 -2.36
C MET A 13 -0.24 3.29 -0.92
N VAL A 14 1.01 3.53 -0.48
CA VAL A 14 1.44 3.21 0.89
C VAL A 14 0.68 4.05 1.92
N SER A 15 0.52 5.36 1.70
CA SER A 15 -0.23 6.22 2.63
C SER A 15 -1.71 5.84 2.74
N ALA A 16 -2.36 5.54 1.61
CA ALA A 16 -3.75 5.09 1.62
C ALA A 16 -3.91 3.76 2.37
N ARG A 17 -2.98 2.82 2.18
CA ARG A 17 -3.01 1.52 2.86
C ARG A 17 -2.69 1.64 4.35
N ALA A 18 -1.70 2.44 4.74
CA ALA A 18 -1.37 2.70 6.13
C ALA A 18 -2.58 3.30 6.88
N PHE A 19 -3.32 4.20 6.23
CA PHE A 19 -4.57 4.73 6.80
C PHE A 19 -5.63 3.65 7.00
N GLN A 20 -5.82 2.73 6.03
CA GLN A 20 -6.75 1.61 6.20
C GLN A 20 -6.39 0.74 7.42
N LEU A 21 -5.11 0.42 7.58
CA LEU A 21 -4.61 -0.35 8.71
C LEU A 21 -4.81 0.39 10.05
N ALA A 22 -4.65 1.70 10.06
CA ALA A 22 -4.94 2.53 11.24
C ALA A 22 -6.43 2.53 11.63
N VAL A 23 -7.33 2.28 10.68
CA VAL A 23 -8.77 2.09 10.92
C VAL A 23 -9.11 0.61 11.16
N ASN A 24 -8.13 -0.20 11.60
CA ASN A 24 -8.26 -1.63 11.89
C ASN A 24 -8.72 -2.49 10.70
N ALA A 25 -8.40 -2.10 9.47
CA ALA A 25 -8.58 -2.99 8.32
C ALA A 25 -7.67 -4.23 8.44
N PRO A 26 -8.10 -5.40 7.96
CA PRO A 26 -7.29 -6.61 8.02
C PRO A 26 -6.03 -6.50 7.13
N PRO A 27 -4.83 -6.82 7.65
CA PRO A 27 -3.61 -6.93 6.86
C PRO A 27 -3.57 -8.24 6.05
N GLU A 28 -2.93 -8.21 4.88
CA GLU A 28 -2.69 -9.41 4.05
C GLU A 28 -1.34 -10.10 4.32
N VAL A 29 -0.51 -9.48 5.17
CA VAL A 29 0.83 -9.96 5.55
C VAL A 29 0.89 -10.26 7.04
N SER A 30 1.83 -11.12 7.45
CA SER A 30 2.10 -11.39 8.85
C SER A 30 2.54 -10.11 9.57
N VAL A 31 1.72 -9.68 10.52
CA VAL A 31 1.97 -8.53 11.39
C VAL A 31 2.54 -8.99 12.72
N SER A 32 3.60 -8.33 13.17
CA SER A 32 4.07 -8.43 14.55
C SER A 32 3.42 -7.33 15.40
N PRO A 33 3.26 -7.52 16.73
CA PRO A 33 2.63 -6.53 17.60
C PRO A 33 3.40 -5.21 17.73
N SER A 34 4.65 -5.16 17.23
CA SER A 34 5.49 -3.96 17.23
C SER A 34 5.51 -3.23 15.89
N ASP A 35 4.85 -3.76 14.86
CA ASP A 35 4.84 -3.13 13.53
C ASP A 35 3.85 -1.97 13.49
N GLU A 36 4.34 -0.78 13.13
CA GLU A 36 3.48 0.38 12.86
C GLU A 36 2.69 0.18 11.56
N PRO A 37 1.49 0.80 11.41
CA PRO A 37 0.66 0.65 10.20
C PRO A 37 1.39 0.99 8.90
N LEU A 38 2.35 1.91 8.96
CA LEU A 38 3.17 2.29 7.81
C LEU A 38 4.16 1.19 7.39
N ASP A 39 4.73 0.48 8.35
CA ASP A 39 5.67 -0.60 8.09
C ASP A 39 4.94 -1.79 7.46
N VAL A 40 3.74 -2.10 7.96
CA VAL A 40 2.87 -3.14 7.40
C VAL A 40 2.46 -2.81 5.97
N ALA A 41 1.99 -1.60 5.70
CA ALA A 41 1.65 -1.14 4.35
C ALA A 41 2.86 -1.19 3.40
N THR A 42 4.05 -0.91 3.92
CA THR A 42 5.30 -0.96 3.16
C THR A 42 5.70 -2.42 2.84
N LYS A 43 5.55 -3.34 3.80
CA LYS A 43 5.75 -4.79 3.59
C LYS A 43 4.77 -5.34 2.54
N GLU A 44 3.49 -5.01 2.64
CA GLU A 44 2.47 -5.39 1.65
C GLU A 44 2.79 -4.86 0.24
N TYR A 45 3.32 -3.65 0.13
CA TYR A 45 3.76 -3.08 -1.15
C TYR A 45 4.94 -3.86 -1.76
N TYR A 46 5.93 -4.26 -0.94
CA TYR A 46 7.10 -5.01 -1.43
C TYR A 46 6.79 -6.48 -1.73
N GLU A 47 5.81 -7.07 -1.04
CA GLU A 47 5.31 -8.42 -1.31
C GLU A 47 4.29 -8.49 -2.46
N ASP A 48 3.95 -7.36 -3.09
CA ASP A 48 2.95 -7.25 -4.17
C ASP A 48 1.55 -7.78 -3.75
N LYS A 49 1.25 -7.72 -2.44
CA LYS A 49 -0.04 -8.07 -1.82
C LYS A 49 -0.86 -6.84 -1.45
N LEU A 50 -0.62 -5.72 -2.13
CA LEU A 50 -1.32 -4.48 -1.83
C LEU A 50 -2.67 -4.46 -2.59
N PRO A 51 -3.84 -4.42 -1.91
CA PRO A 51 -5.15 -4.50 -2.55
C PRO A 51 -5.59 -3.17 -3.19
N LEU A 52 -4.67 -2.40 -3.78
CA LEU A 52 -4.94 -1.11 -4.43
C LEU A 52 -4.38 -1.09 -5.85
N LYS A 53 -5.13 -0.46 -6.76
CA LYS A 53 -4.72 -0.28 -8.16
C LYS A 53 -4.71 1.19 -8.53
N VAL A 54 -3.63 1.63 -9.17
CA VAL A 54 -3.55 2.99 -9.74
C VAL A 54 -4.31 3.02 -11.06
N VAL A 55 -5.29 3.93 -11.17
CA VAL A 55 -6.06 4.15 -12.39
C VAL A 55 -5.69 5.52 -12.97
N HIS A 56 -5.05 5.50 -14.14
CA HIS A 56 -4.71 6.71 -14.87
C HIS A 56 -5.93 7.17 -15.67
N LYS A 57 -6.51 8.33 -15.30
CA LYS A 57 -7.53 8.95 -16.15
C LYS A 57 -6.83 9.61 -17.35
N LYS A 58 -7.12 9.16 -18.56
CA LYS A 58 -6.81 9.94 -19.77
C LYS A 58 -7.61 11.25 -19.69
N LYS A 59 -6.93 12.38 -19.87
CA LYS A 59 -7.62 13.66 -20.11
C LYS A 59 -8.49 13.46 -21.37
N ARG A 60 -9.80 13.59 -21.21
CA ARG A 60 -10.75 13.66 -22.32
C ARG A 60 -10.67 15.05 -22.95
#